data_AF-A0A7Y8HRY7-F1
#
_entry.id   AF-A0A7Y8HRY7-F1
#
_cell.length_a   1.000
_cell.length_b   1.000
_cell.length_c   1.000
_cell.angle_alpha   90.00
_cell.angle_beta   90.00
_cell.angle_gamma   90.00
#
_symmetry.space_group_name_H-M   'P 1'
#
loop_
_entity.id
_entity.type
_entity.pdbx_description
1 polymer ?
#
loop_
_entity_poly.entity_id
_entity_poly.type
_entity_poly.pdbx_seq_one_letter_code
_entity_poly.pdbx_strand_id
1 'polypeptide(L)'
;GIPSGQAIARRMGVPVLTPAQLDALRPFDMEKSTPLWYYILKEAELMENGLRLGPVGGRIVGEVFIGLLKADELSYLAARPKWTPVLPSATPGDFRITDLLTFAGVVPPLN
;
A
#
# COMPACT_ATOMS: atom_id res chain seq x y z
N GLY A 1 1.18 19.60 -14.48
CA GLY A 1 1.34 19.31 -13.04
C GLY A 1 0.70 17.97 -12.72
N ILE A 2 0.95 17.43 -11.53
CA ILE A 2 0.31 16.18 -11.05
C ILE A 2 -1.19 16.45 -10.78
N PRO A 3 -2.12 15.57 -11.17
CA PRO A 3 -3.55 15.73 -10.85
C PRO A 3 -3.84 15.74 -9.34
N SER A 4 -4.97 16.34 -8.95
CA SER A 4 -5.41 16.34 -7.55
C SER A 4 -5.78 14.95 -7.05
N GLY A 5 -5.74 14.75 -5.74
CA GLY A 5 -6.15 13.48 -5.14
C GLY A 5 -7.59 13.10 -5.48
N GLN A 6 -8.51 14.08 -5.51
CA GLN A 6 -9.90 13.86 -5.94
C GLN A 6 -9.98 13.38 -7.40
N ALA A 7 -9.18 13.95 -8.30
CA ALA A 7 -9.16 13.54 -9.71
C ALA A 7 -8.64 12.11 -9.87
N ILE A 8 -7.58 11.75 -9.13
CA ILE A 8 -7.05 10.38 -9.12
C ILE A 8 -8.06 9.39 -8.52
N ALA A 9 -8.68 9.73 -7.38
CA ALA A 9 -9.70 8.89 -6.74
C ALA A 9 -10.86 8.57 -7.70
N ARG A 10 -11.40 9.59 -8.40
CA ARG A 10 -12.43 9.40 -9.43
C ARG A 10 -11.95 8.49 -10.56
N ARG A 11 -10.73 8.72 -11.06
CA ARG A 11 -10.14 7.91 -12.15
C ARG A 11 -9.90 6.46 -11.74
N MET A 12 -9.65 6.20 -10.46
CA MET A 12 -9.48 4.86 -9.88
C MET A 12 -10.81 4.19 -9.51
N GLY A 13 -11.92 4.92 -9.51
CA GLY A 13 -13.24 4.42 -9.10
C GLY A 13 -13.34 4.14 -7.60
N VAL A 14 -12.59 4.87 -6.78
CA VAL A 14 -12.59 4.73 -5.31
C VAL A 14 -13.31 5.91 -4.65
N PRO A 15 -13.70 5.80 -3.36
CA PRO A 15 -14.34 6.89 -2.64
C PRO A 15 -13.52 8.20 -2.72
N VAL A 16 -14.21 9.30 -2.97
CA VAL A 16 -13.60 10.63 -3.09
C VAL A 16 -13.85 11.40 -1.79
N LEU A 17 -12.80 11.93 -1.16
CA LEU A 17 -12.94 12.79 0.01
C LEU A 17 -13.72 14.06 -0.37
N THR A 18 -14.68 14.40 0.46
CA THR A 18 -15.51 15.59 0.31
C THR A 18 -14.73 16.86 0.67
N PRO A 19 -15.15 18.04 0.16
CA PRO A 19 -14.57 19.32 0.59
C PRO A 19 -14.63 19.54 2.11
N ALA A 20 -15.67 19.04 2.79
CA ALA A 20 -15.80 19.12 4.24
C ALA A 20 -14.74 18.27 4.98
N GLN A 21 -14.34 17.13 4.42
CA GLN A 21 -13.24 16.32 4.96
C GLN A 21 -11.86 16.96 4.73
N LEU A 22 -11.79 17.99 3.89
CA LEU A 22 -10.58 18.71 3.49
C LEU A 22 -10.60 20.18 3.95
N ASP A 23 -11.41 20.47 4.97
CA ASP A 23 -11.67 21.83 5.49
C ASP A 23 -10.41 22.64 5.78
N ALA A 24 -9.38 21.98 6.31
CA ALA A 24 -8.08 22.56 6.64
C ALA A 24 -7.37 23.22 5.44
N LEU A 25 -7.76 22.85 4.21
CA LEU A 25 -7.21 23.41 2.97
C LEU A 25 -8.02 24.57 2.40
N ARG A 26 -9.20 24.88 2.95
CA ARG A 26 -10.06 25.97 2.49
C ARG A 26 -9.37 27.34 2.52
N PRO A 27 -8.56 27.71 3.53
CA PRO A 27 -7.83 28.99 3.52
C PRO A 27 -6.86 29.14 2.33
N PHE A 28 -6.53 28.04 1.66
CA PHE A 28 -5.65 27.99 0.50
C PHE A 28 -6.39 27.72 -0.82
N ASP A 29 -7.74 27.63 -0.82
CA ASP A 29 -8.58 27.26 -1.97
C ASP A 29 -8.18 25.90 -2.60
N MET A 30 -7.72 24.97 -1.75
CA MET A 30 -7.20 23.66 -2.18
C MET A 30 -8.12 22.48 -1.79
N GLU A 31 -9.26 22.71 -1.14
CA GLU A 31 -10.18 21.65 -0.70
C GLU A 31 -10.93 20.99 -1.85
N LYS A 32 -11.02 21.66 -3.01
CA LYS A 32 -11.64 21.13 -4.25
C LYS A 32 -10.63 20.50 -5.20
N SER A 33 -9.36 20.88 -5.09
CA SER A 33 -8.26 20.38 -5.91
C SER A 33 -7.01 20.18 -5.06
N THR A 34 -7.06 19.17 -4.21
CA THR A 34 -6.04 18.93 -3.18
C THR A 34 -4.80 18.29 -3.78
N PRO A 35 -3.58 18.77 -3.45
CA PRO A 35 -2.35 18.09 -3.83
C PRO A 35 -2.36 16.62 -3.42
N LEU A 36 -1.97 15.74 -4.35
CA LEU A 36 -2.09 14.28 -4.19
C LEU A 36 -1.45 13.76 -2.90
N TRP A 37 -0.27 14.27 -2.52
CA TRP A 37 0.42 13.85 -1.30
C TRP A 37 -0.43 14.10 -0.03
N TYR A 38 -1.05 15.28 0.08
CA TYR A 38 -1.86 15.63 1.23
C TYR A 38 -3.14 14.80 1.24
N TYR A 39 -3.75 14.64 0.07
CA TYR A 39 -4.96 13.82 -0.07
C TYR A 39 -4.71 12.39 0.42
N ILE A 40 -3.59 11.76 0.05
CA ILE A 40 -3.24 10.41 0.48
C ILE A 40 -3.07 10.34 2.01
N LEU A 41 -2.44 11.34 2.63
CA LEU A 41 -2.30 11.39 4.08
C LEU A 41 -3.65 11.58 4.78
N LYS A 42 -4.51 12.47 4.25
CA LYS A 42 -5.84 12.70 4.81
C LYS A 42 -6.77 11.50 4.62
N GLU A 43 -6.63 10.79 3.50
CA GLU A 43 -7.31 9.53 3.24
C GLU A 43 -6.91 8.46 4.25
N ALA A 44 -5.61 8.30 4.53
CA ALA A 44 -5.10 7.40 5.55
C ALA A 44 -5.65 7.74 6.95
N GLU A 45 -5.61 9.02 7.33
CA GLU A 45 -6.15 9.49 8.61
C GLU A 45 -7.64 9.13 8.77
N LEU A 46 -8.47 9.45 7.76
CA LEU A 46 -9.92 9.35 7.86
C LEU A 46 -10.47 7.94 7.66
N MET A 47 -9.81 7.11 6.85
CA MET A 47 -10.32 5.79 6.46
C MET A 47 -9.63 4.66 7.20
N GLU A 48 -8.39 4.86 7.63
CA GLU A 48 -7.53 3.82 8.19
C GLU A 48 -6.95 4.21 9.56
N ASN A 49 -7.48 5.26 10.19
CA ASN A 49 -6.99 5.82 11.46
C ASN A 49 -5.49 6.20 11.43
N GLY A 50 -4.95 6.50 10.25
CA GLY A 50 -3.53 6.77 10.03
C GLY A 50 -2.61 5.56 10.16
N LEU A 51 -3.15 4.35 10.36
CA LEU A 51 -2.35 3.13 10.53
C LEU A 51 -1.96 2.48 9.19
N ARG A 52 -2.72 2.78 8.13
CA ARG A 52 -2.51 2.26 6.77
C ARG A 52 -2.82 3.33 5.74
N LEU A 53 -2.31 3.13 4.52
CA LEU A 53 -2.72 3.95 3.38
C LEU A 53 -4.17 3.61 3.00
N GLY A 54 -4.94 4.65 2.67
CA GLY A 54 -6.28 4.47 2.12
C GLY A 54 -6.28 4.06 0.64
N PRO A 55 -7.46 4.03 0.00
CA PRO A 55 -7.63 3.48 -1.34
C PRO A 55 -6.71 4.04 -2.43
N VAL A 56 -6.53 5.36 -2.52
CA VAL A 56 -5.66 5.98 -3.52
C VAL A 56 -4.20 5.70 -3.20
N GLY A 57 -3.77 5.99 -1.97
CA GLY A 57 -2.37 5.82 -1.56
C GLY A 57 -1.91 4.38 -1.67
N GLY A 58 -2.72 3.46 -1.13
CA GLY A 58 -2.44 2.03 -1.13
C GLY A 58 -2.38 1.45 -2.53
N ARG A 59 -3.27 1.88 -3.44
CA ARG A 59 -3.25 1.43 -4.83
C ARG A 59 -2.02 1.93 -5.60
N ILE A 60 -1.63 3.18 -5.42
CA ILE A 60 -0.40 3.72 -6.05
C ILE A 60 0.81 2.89 -5.61
N VAL A 61 1.00 2.70 -4.30
CA VAL A 61 2.15 1.96 -3.77
C VAL A 61 2.09 0.48 -4.20
N GLY A 62 0.94 -0.17 -4.09
CA GLY A 62 0.75 -1.56 -4.48
C GLY A 62 1.01 -1.81 -5.97
N GLU A 63 0.49 -0.96 -6.85
CA GLU A 63 0.71 -1.07 -8.30
C GLU A 63 2.17 -0.82 -8.68
N VAL A 64 2.90 0.05 -7.97
CA VAL A 64 4.34 0.20 -8.16
C VAL A 64 5.08 -1.09 -7.83
N PHE A 65 4.82 -1.70 -6.66
CA PHE A 65 5.46 -2.98 -6.30
C PHE A 65 5.12 -4.10 -7.29
N ILE A 66 3.85 -4.26 -7.65
CA ILE A 66 3.41 -5.25 -8.65
C ILE A 66 4.08 -4.98 -10.01
N GLY A 67 4.17 -3.72 -10.42
CA GLY A 67 4.82 -3.32 -11.66
C GLY A 67 6.30 -3.70 -11.68
N LEU A 68 7.03 -3.39 -10.61
CA LEU A 68 8.44 -3.76 -10.45
C LEU A 68 8.63 -5.28 -10.49
N LEU A 69 7.82 -6.04 -9.74
CA LEU A 69 7.88 -7.49 -9.75
C LEU A 69 7.58 -8.10 -11.12
N LYS A 70 6.67 -7.51 -11.91
CA LYS A 70 6.39 -7.99 -13.28
C LYS A 70 7.47 -7.60 -14.29
N ALA A 71 8.13 -6.47 -14.09
CA ALA A 71 9.14 -5.95 -15.00
C ALA A 71 10.53 -6.59 -14.78
N ASP A 72 10.82 -7.07 -13.58
CA ASP A 72 12.06 -7.80 -13.28
C ASP A 72 11.94 -9.25 -13.74
N GLU A 73 12.66 -9.59 -14.81
CA GLU A 73 12.74 -10.94 -15.38
C GLU A 73 13.28 -11.99 -14.40
N LEU A 74 14.09 -11.57 -13.41
CA LEU A 74 14.66 -12.45 -12.39
C LEU A 74 13.77 -12.59 -11.16
N SER A 75 12.70 -11.80 -11.05
CA SER A 75 11.75 -11.94 -9.96
C SER A 75 11.15 -13.35 -9.95
N TYR A 76 10.82 -13.87 -8.77
CA TYR A 76 10.10 -15.14 -8.67
C TYR A 76 8.75 -15.08 -9.41
N LEU A 77 8.08 -13.92 -9.43
CA LEU A 77 6.81 -13.74 -10.11
C LEU A 77 6.93 -13.94 -11.63
N ALA A 78 8.00 -13.42 -12.25
CA ALA A 78 8.25 -13.55 -13.69
C ALA A 78 8.94 -14.89 -14.04
N ALA A 79 10.05 -15.21 -13.39
CA ALA A 79 10.88 -16.37 -13.72
C ALA A 79 10.25 -17.71 -13.30
N ARG A 80 9.47 -17.73 -12.22
CA ARG A 80 8.87 -18.95 -11.66
C ARG A 80 7.43 -18.72 -11.18
N PRO A 81 6.44 -18.54 -12.08
CA PRO A 81 5.08 -18.12 -11.71
C PRO A 81 4.31 -19.06 -10.77
N LYS A 82 4.74 -20.33 -10.67
CA LYS A 82 4.17 -21.35 -9.78
C LYS A 82 5.03 -21.61 -8.53
N TRP A 83 6.06 -20.80 -8.30
CA TRP A 83 6.94 -20.99 -7.16
C TRP A 83 6.20 -20.74 -5.85
N THR A 84 6.49 -21.58 -4.88
CA THR A 84 6.10 -21.41 -3.48
C THR A 84 7.34 -21.50 -2.61
N PRO A 85 7.36 -20.87 -1.42
CA PRO A 85 8.46 -21.01 -0.48
C PRO A 85 8.75 -22.49 -0.16
N VAL A 86 10.03 -22.86 -0.17
CA VAL A 86 10.50 -24.24 0.09
C VAL A 86 11.10 -24.39 1.50
N LEU A 87 11.21 -23.28 2.23
CA LEU A 87 11.75 -23.28 3.58
C LEU A 87 10.74 -23.91 4.56
N PRO A 88 11.23 -24.46 5.70
CA PRO A 88 10.36 -24.96 6.75
C PRO A 88 9.37 -23.88 7.19
N SER A 89 8.12 -24.30 7.38
CA SER A 89 7.02 -23.47 7.89
C SER A 89 6.33 -24.20 9.03
N ALA A 90 5.81 -23.46 10.01
CA ALA A 90 5.02 -24.02 11.09
C ALA A 90 3.74 -24.71 10.58
N THR A 91 3.14 -24.18 9.50
CA THR A 91 2.00 -24.78 8.81
C THR A 91 2.41 -25.18 7.40
N PRO A 92 2.36 -26.47 7.02
CA PRO A 92 2.74 -26.91 5.69
C PRO A 92 2.01 -26.16 4.58
N GLY A 93 2.76 -25.52 3.68
CA GLY A 93 2.21 -24.77 2.55
C GLY A 93 1.82 -23.32 2.87
N ASP A 94 1.89 -22.87 4.12
CA ASP A 94 1.73 -21.47 4.53
C ASP A 94 3.03 -20.96 5.14
N PHE A 95 3.79 -20.18 4.37
CA PHE A 95 5.06 -19.62 4.80
C PHE A 95 4.91 -18.13 5.12
N ARG A 96 5.23 -17.77 6.37
CA ARG A 96 5.05 -16.44 6.94
C ARG A 96 6.40 -15.82 7.31
N ILE A 97 6.40 -14.51 7.56
CA ILE A 97 7.63 -13.82 7.98
C ILE A 97 8.20 -14.39 9.29
N THR A 98 7.35 -14.89 10.18
CA THR A 98 7.78 -15.56 11.41
C THR A 98 8.55 -16.85 11.14
N ASP A 99 8.17 -17.61 10.10
CA ASP A 99 8.90 -18.82 9.70
C ASP A 99 10.28 -18.47 9.17
N LEU A 100 10.39 -17.38 8.39
CA LEU A 100 11.68 -16.86 7.93
C LEU A 100 12.59 -16.47 9.10
N LEU A 101 12.05 -15.76 10.09
CA LEU A 101 12.82 -15.32 11.26
C LEU A 101 13.27 -16.52 12.11
N THR A 102 12.38 -17.51 12.31
CA THR A 102 12.72 -18.75 13.02
C THR A 102 13.80 -19.53 12.27
N PHE A 103 13.65 -19.69 10.95
CA PHE A 103 14.65 -20.34 10.11
C PHE A 103 16.01 -19.62 10.16
N ALA A 104 16.02 -18.29 10.19
CA ALA A 104 17.23 -17.48 10.31
C ALA A 104 17.85 -17.50 11.73
N GLY A 105 17.20 -18.12 12.72
CA GLY A 105 17.69 -18.19 14.10
C GLY A 105 17.65 -16.86 14.85
N VAL A 106 16.83 -15.91 14.41
CA VAL A 106 16.75 -14.54 15.00
C VAL A 106 15.54 -14.35 15.92
N VAL A 107 14.72 -15.39 16.12
CA VAL A 107 13.62 -15.36 17.08
C VAL A 107 14.19 -15.74 18.46
N PRO A 108 14.18 -14.83 19.44
CA PRO A 108 14.63 -15.15 20.79
C PRO A 108 13.69 -16.18 21.44
N PRO A 109 14.20 -17.07 22.31
CA PRO A 109 13.35 -17.95 23.10
C PRO A 109 12.39 -17.11 23.95
N LEU A 110 11.12 -17.53 24.01
CA LEU A 110 10.15 -16.95 24.93
C LEU A 110 10.57 -17.36 26.35
N ASN A 111 11.14 -16.42 27.10
CA ASN A 111 11.39 -16.57 28.53
C ASN A 111 10.11 -16.29 29.32
#